data_AF-A0A936NVZ8-F1
#
_entry.id   AF-A0A936NVZ8-F1
#
_cell.length_a   1.000
_cell.length_b   1.000
_cell.length_c   1.000
_cell.angle_alpha   90.00
_cell.angle_beta   90.00
_cell.angle_gamma   90.00
#
_symmetry.space_group_name_H-M   'P 1'
#
loop_
_entity.id
_entity.type
_entity.pdbx_description
1 polymer ?
#
loop_
_entity_poly.entity_id
_entity_poly.type
_entity_poly.pdbx_seq_one_letter_code
_entity_poly.pdbx_strand_id
1 'polypeptide(L)'
;MKLLRSLTFAAIAIFGLSAGLASPGEAQIGRQGQPPLIDPNIASEKDLLALPHLNAAIVKGLIERRPFLSMTDLNSFLSPKLNKEQLTALYGKMFVHINLNSASREEILMIPGLGNRMVREFFEYRPYKSLAQFRKEIGKYVNEQEVARLEQYVFVPINLNTASDADILTIPGLGNRMLREFKEYRPYKNIEQFRKEIGKYVNAKEVSRLERYVTLN
;
A
#
# COMPACT_ATOMS: atom_id res chain seq x y z
N MET A 1 -53.58 -48.72 -20.90
CA MET A 1 -52.13 -48.58 -20.65
C MET A 1 -51.72 -47.16 -21.05
N LYS A 2 -51.86 -46.19 -20.13
CA LYS A 2 -51.46 -44.78 -20.31
C LYS A 2 -50.24 -44.56 -19.42
N LEU A 3 -49.08 -44.35 -20.02
CA LEU A 3 -47.85 -43.96 -19.30
C LEU A 3 -47.64 -42.45 -19.53
N LEU A 4 -48.01 -41.65 -18.52
CA LEU A 4 -47.59 -40.25 -18.41
C LEU A 4 -46.10 -40.22 -18.05
N ARG A 5 -45.30 -39.50 -18.85
CA ARG A 5 -43.90 -39.20 -18.56
C ARG A 5 -43.83 -38.03 -17.57
N SER A 6 -43.20 -38.24 -16.42
CA SER A 6 -42.93 -37.20 -15.44
C SER A 6 -41.80 -36.29 -15.92
N LEU A 7 -42.05 -34.98 -15.98
CA LEU A 7 -41.03 -33.95 -16.17
C LEU A 7 -40.32 -33.71 -14.82
N THR A 8 -39.04 -34.09 -14.73
CA THR A 8 -38.16 -33.71 -13.64
C THR A 8 -37.63 -32.29 -13.87
N PHE A 9 -37.94 -31.37 -12.95
CA PHE A 9 -37.34 -30.04 -12.90
C PHE A 9 -35.90 -30.15 -12.36
N ALA A 10 -34.91 -29.82 -13.19
CA ALA A 10 -33.53 -29.63 -12.74
C ALA A 10 -33.40 -28.23 -12.13
N ALA A 11 -33.23 -28.16 -10.80
CA ALA A 11 -32.90 -26.91 -10.10
C ALA A 11 -31.42 -26.58 -10.33
N ILE A 12 -31.14 -25.54 -11.12
CA ILE A 12 -29.81 -24.96 -11.27
C ILE A 12 -29.56 -24.08 -10.05
N ALA A 13 -28.78 -24.59 -9.10
CA ALA A 13 -28.25 -23.80 -8.00
C ALA A 13 -27.08 -22.96 -8.53
N ILE A 14 -27.34 -21.66 -8.75
CA ILE A 14 -26.30 -20.68 -9.06
C ILE A 14 -25.53 -20.42 -7.76
N PHE A 15 -24.34 -21.00 -7.63
CA PHE A 15 -23.36 -20.59 -6.63
C PHE A 15 -22.87 -19.18 -7.00
N GLY A 16 -23.44 -18.17 -6.33
CA GLY A 16 -22.91 -16.81 -6.36
C GLY A 16 -21.54 -16.81 -5.70
N LEU A 17 -20.49 -16.63 -6.51
CA LEU A 17 -19.15 -16.34 -6.02
C LEU A 17 -19.17 -14.91 -5.44
N SER A 18 -19.46 -14.78 -4.16
CA SER A 18 -19.31 -13.53 -3.43
C SER A 18 -17.81 -13.23 -3.31
N ALA A 19 -17.29 -12.44 -4.25
CA ALA A 19 -16.04 -11.72 -4.05
C ALA A 19 -16.23 -10.81 -2.84
N GLY A 20 -15.62 -11.17 -1.71
CA GLY A 20 -15.63 -10.35 -0.51
C GLY A 20 -15.02 -8.99 -0.83
N LEU A 21 -15.87 -7.98 -1.02
CA LEU A 21 -15.44 -6.59 -1.00
C LEU A 21 -15.03 -6.30 0.44
N ALA A 22 -13.73 -6.20 0.68
CA ALA A 22 -13.22 -5.73 1.96
C ALA A 22 -13.90 -4.39 2.29
N SER A 23 -14.53 -4.31 3.45
CA SER A 23 -15.14 -3.07 3.93
C SER A 23 -14.08 -1.96 3.93
N PRO A 24 -14.36 -0.75 3.41
CA PRO A 24 -13.38 0.33 3.34
C PRO A 24 -12.74 0.69 4.68
N GLY A 25 -13.33 0.27 5.81
CA GLY A 25 -12.89 0.57 7.17
C GLY A 25 -11.68 -0.22 7.70
N GLU A 26 -11.18 -1.26 7.01
CA GLU A 26 -10.12 -2.11 7.56
C GLU A 26 -8.73 -1.89 6.93
N ALA A 27 -8.68 -1.37 5.69
CA ALA A 27 -7.43 -1.20 4.96
C ALA A 27 -6.34 -0.45 5.78
N GLN A 28 -5.14 -1.02 5.84
CA GLN A 28 -4.01 -0.42 6.57
C GLN A 28 -3.07 0.37 5.66
N ILE A 29 -3.21 0.23 4.33
CA ILE A 29 -2.43 0.92 3.33
C ILE A 29 -3.37 1.66 2.38
N GLY A 30 -3.15 2.97 2.21
CA GLY A 30 -4.09 3.82 1.50
C GLY A 30 -4.08 3.62 0.00
N ARG A 31 -5.26 3.34 -0.56
CA ARG A 31 -5.50 3.18 -2.01
C ARG A 31 -6.77 3.88 -2.50
N GLN A 32 -7.38 4.72 -1.67
CA GLN A 32 -8.74 5.23 -1.90
C GLN A 32 -8.83 6.44 -2.85
N GLY A 33 -7.73 6.88 -3.48
CA GLY A 33 -7.79 7.99 -4.43
C GLY A 33 -7.91 7.57 -5.88
N GLN A 34 -8.36 8.52 -6.72
CA GLN A 34 -8.65 8.30 -8.14
C GLN A 34 -7.98 9.37 -9.01
N PRO A 35 -7.06 9.02 -9.93
CA PRO A 35 -6.42 7.69 -10.03
C PRO A 35 -5.53 7.41 -8.80
N PRO A 36 -5.29 6.14 -8.45
CA PRO A 36 -4.40 5.78 -7.36
C PRO A 36 -2.96 6.20 -7.65
N LEU A 37 -2.21 6.58 -6.61
CA LEU A 37 -0.78 6.81 -6.72
C LEU A 37 -0.04 5.55 -7.20
N ILE A 38 0.91 5.74 -8.11
CA ILE A 38 1.81 4.70 -8.58
C ILE A 38 2.86 4.41 -7.50
N ASP A 39 2.99 3.15 -7.11
CA ASP A 39 4.09 2.69 -6.26
C ASP A 39 5.33 2.41 -7.14
N PRO A 40 6.42 3.20 -6.98
CA PRO A 40 7.61 3.10 -7.81
C PRO A 40 8.36 1.77 -7.67
N ASN A 41 8.10 0.97 -6.63
CA ASN A 41 8.74 -0.33 -6.42
C ASN A 41 8.13 -1.45 -7.25
N ILE A 42 6.88 -1.31 -7.69
CA ILE A 42 6.14 -2.36 -8.39
C ILE A 42 5.60 -1.92 -9.76
N ALA A 43 5.59 -0.62 -10.05
CA ALA A 43 5.12 -0.07 -11.32
C ALA A 43 5.83 -0.69 -12.53
N SER A 44 5.12 -0.86 -13.65
CA SER A 44 5.76 -1.26 -14.90
C SER A 44 6.62 -0.13 -15.47
N GLU A 45 7.58 -0.45 -16.33
CA GLU A 45 8.36 0.55 -17.07
C GLU A 45 7.44 1.49 -17.88
N LYS A 46 6.41 0.92 -18.51
CA LYS A 46 5.40 1.68 -19.27
C LYS A 46 4.69 2.70 -18.39
N ASP A 47 4.24 2.31 -17.20
CA ASP A 47 3.53 3.22 -16.30
C ASP A 47 4.45 4.34 -15.80
N LEU A 48 5.72 4.03 -15.54
CA LEU A 48 6.71 5.04 -15.17
C LEU A 48 7.00 6.01 -16.32
N LEU A 49 7.12 5.53 -17.56
CA LEU A 49 7.32 6.39 -18.74
C LEU A 49 6.13 7.30 -19.03
N ALA A 50 4.93 6.96 -18.55
CA ALA A 50 3.75 7.79 -18.68
C ALA A 50 3.68 8.93 -17.65
N LEU A 51 4.55 8.93 -16.62
CA LEU A 51 4.58 9.95 -15.59
C LEU A 51 5.25 11.24 -16.06
N PRO A 52 4.80 12.41 -15.57
CA PRO A 52 5.40 13.68 -15.94
C PRO A 52 6.88 13.72 -15.51
N HIS A 53 7.71 14.32 -16.36
CA HIS A 53 9.14 14.57 -16.11
C HIS A 53 10.03 13.32 -16.04
N LEU A 54 9.48 12.12 -16.18
CA LEU A 54 10.28 10.90 -16.29
C LEU A 54 10.65 10.62 -17.74
N ASN A 55 11.95 10.51 -18.01
CA ASN A 55 12.47 10.05 -19.30
C ASN A 55 13.05 8.64 -19.18
N ALA A 56 13.40 8.01 -20.31
CA ALA A 56 13.93 6.65 -20.33
C ALA A 56 15.14 6.42 -19.42
N ALA A 57 16.05 7.40 -19.31
CA ALA A 57 17.22 7.30 -18.45
C ALA A 57 16.86 7.30 -16.96
N ILE A 58 15.92 8.17 -16.55
CA ILE A 58 15.44 8.22 -15.16
C ILE A 58 14.68 6.92 -14.83
N VAL A 59 13.79 6.46 -15.71
CA VAL A 59 13.00 5.24 -15.50
C VAL A 59 13.89 4.01 -15.38
N LYS A 60 14.90 3.86 -16.26
CA LYS A 60 15.90 2.79 -16.14
C LYS A 60 16.58 2.81 -14.77
N GLY A 61 17.02 3.99 -14.32
CA GLY A 61 17.64 4.15 -13.01
C GLY A 61 16.70 3.87 -11.83
N LEU A 62 15.40 4.17 -11.95
CA LEU A 62 14.39 3.78 -10.95
C LEU A 62 14.31 2.26 -10.83
N ILE A 63 14.17 1.56 -11.97
CA ILE A 63 14.01 0.10 -12.02
C ILE A 63 15.24 -0.61 -11.45
N GLU A 64 16.45 -0.19 -11.84
CA GLU A 64 17.71 -0.78 -11.37
C GLU A 64 17.91 -0.62 -9.84
N ARG A 65 17.44 0.51 -9.29
CA ARG A 65 17.61 0.84 -7.86
C ARG A 65 16.55 0.25 -6.95
N ARG A 66 15.51 -0.40 -7.49
CA ARG A 66 14.47 -1.01 -6.65
C ARG A 66 15.06 -2.03 -5.65
N PRO A 67 14.46 -2.12 -4.44
CA PRO A 67 13.39 -1.27 -3.92
C PRO A 67 13.91 0.02 -3.27
N PHE A 68 13.10 1.07 -3.30
CA PHE A 68 13.22 2.23 -2.42
C PHE A 68 12.53 1.93 -1.09
N LEU A 69 13.27 2.00 0.03
CA LEU A 69 12.78 1.64 1.36
C LEU A 69 12.20 2.83 2.13
N SER A 70 12.34 4.04 1.60
CA SER A 70 11.75 5.25 2.16
C SER A 70 11.47 6.27 1.05
N MET A 71 10.64 7.27 1.37
CA MET A 71 10.42 8.36 0.42
C MET A 71 11.68 9.23 0.26
N THR A 72 12.48 9.34 1.33
CA THR A 72 13.80 10.00 1.30
C THR A 72 14.80 9.28 0.39
N ASP A 73 14.80 7.94 0.32
CA ASP A 73 15.64 7.19 -0.63
C ASP A 73 15.26 7.50 -2.08
N LEU A 74 13.94 7.50 -2.38
CA LEU A 74 13.44 7.86 -3.70
C LEU A 74 13.81 9.31 -4.05
N ASN A 75 13.58 10.24 -3.13
CA ASN A 75 13.89 11.65 -3.35
C ASN A 75 15.39 11.91 -3.53
N SER A 76 16.25 11.17 -2.83
CA SER A 76 17.70 11.27 -3.00
C SER A 76 18.14 10.89 -4.41
N PHE A 77 17.43 9.95 -5.05
CA PHE A 77 17.68 9.60 -6.45
C PHE A 77 17.13 10.64 -7.45
N LEU A 78 15.94 11.20 -7.18
CA LEU A 78 15.23 12.07 -8.13
C LEU A 78 15.62 13.55 -8.04
N SER A 79 15.90 14.07 -6.84
CA SER A 79 16.17 15.51 -6.63
C SER A 79 17.39 16.07 -7.34
N PRO A 80 18.45 15.30 -7.66
CA PRO A 80 19.53 15.81 -8.52
C PRO A 80 19.14 15.92 -10.01
N LYS A 81 17.98 15.39 -10.41
CA LYS A 81 17.54 15.28 -11.83
C LYS A 81 16.32 16.12 -12.16
N LEU A 82 15.55 16.49 -11.14
CA LEU A 82 14.29 17.20 -11.25
C LEU A 82 14.29 18.39 -10.29
N ASN A 83 13.75 19.53 -10.74
CA ASN A 83 13.56 20.69 -9.87
C ASN A 83 12.38 20.48 -8.89
N LYS A 84 12.21 21.41 -7.95
CA LYS A 84 11.19 21.30 -6.89
C LYS A 84 9.77 21.22 -7.44
N GLU A 85 9.46 21.98 -8.47
CA GLU A 85 8.14 22.01 -9.10
C GLU A 85 7.84 20.68 -9.80
N GLN A 86 8.82 20.13 -10.51
CA GLN A 86 8.75 18.83 -11.18
C GLN A 86 8.59 17.68 -10.17
N LEU A 87 9.35 17.70 -9.07
CA LEU A 87 9.21 16.73 -7.98
C LEU A 87 7.81 16.82 -7.36
N THR A 88 7.32 18.03 -7.09
CA THR A 88 5.97 18.23 -6.53
C THR A 88 4.90 17.66 -7.44
N ALA A 89 4.99 17.91 -8.75
CA ALA A 89 4.07 17.37 -9.74
C ALA A 89 4.14 15.83 -9.83
N LEU A 90 5.36 15.28 -9.81
CA LEU A 90 5.58 13.83 -9.87
C LEU A 90 5.07 13.12 -8.60
N TYR A 91 5.31 13.69 -7.42
CA TYR A 91 4.86 13.11 -6.14
C TYR A 91 3.35 13.13 -5.97
N GLY A 92 2.64 13.97 -6.72
CA GLY A 92 1.18 13.91 -6.83
C GLY A 92 0.67 12.72 -7.64
N LYS A 93 1.55 11.95 -8.28
CA LYS A 93 1.22 10.80 -9.15
C LYS A 93 1.94 9.51 -8.76
N MET A 94 3.11 9.59 -8.14
CA MET A 94 3.94 8.45 -7.76
C MET A 94 4.58 8.70 -6.41
N PHE A 95 4.46 7.75 -5.47
CA PHE A 95 4.94 7.93 -4.11
C PHE A 95 5.29 6.59 -3.46
N VAL A 96 6.31 6.58 -2.60
CA VAL A 96 6.57 5.44 -1.70
C VAL A 96 5.78 5.71 -0.42
N HIS A 97 4.79 4.87 -0.10
CA HIS A 97 4.02 5.06 1.14
C HIS A 97 4.92 5.19 2.36
N ILE A 98 4.58 6.13 3.25
CA ILE A 98 5.29 6.40 4.50
C ILE A 98 4.51 5.80 5.68
N ASN A 99 5.24 5.29 6.66
CA ASN A 99 4.66 4.72 7.88
C ASN A 99 4.13 5.85 8.77
N LEU A 100 2.82 5.93 9.00
CA LEU A 100 2.21 6.97 9.84
C LEU A 100 2.83 7.06 11.23
N ASN A 101 3.33 5.95 11.77
CA ASN A 101 3.84 5.86 13.14
C ASN A 101 5.32 6.21 13.27
N SER A 102 6.07 6.23 12.16
CA SER A 102 7.53 6.44 12.20
C SER A 102 8.06 7.42 11.15
N ALA A 103 7.24 7.88 10.20
CA ALA A 103 7.68 8.80 9.15
C ALA A 103 8.28 10.08 9.75
N SER A 104 9.39 10.51 9.17
CA SER A 104 10.04 11.76 9.56
C SER A 104 9.22 12.99 9.15
N ARG A 105 9.55 14.15 9.73
CA ARG A 105 8.95 15.42 9.33
C ARG A 105 9.22 15.71 7.86
N GLU A 106 10.43 15.38 7.41
CA GLU A 106 10.92 15.55 6.06
C GLU A 106 10.10 14.73 5.06
N GLU A 107 9.85 13.45 5.36
CA GLU A 107 9.01 12.59 4.52
C GLU A 107 7.55 13.07 4.43
N ILE A 108 6.97 13.52 5.55
CA ILE A 108 5.60 14.06 5.55
C ILE A 108 5.51 15.33 4.68
N LEU A 109 6.53 16.20 4.72
CA LEU A 109 6.59 17.39 3.89
C LEU A 109 6.86 17.11 2.40
N MET A 110 7.23 15.88 2.02
CA MET A 110 7.31 15.48 0.61
C MET A 110 5.92 15.22 0.01
N ILE A 111 4.87 15.07 0.82
CA ILE A 111 3.50 14.98 0.33
C ILE A 111 3.10 16.35 -0.26
N PRO A 112 2.70 16.42 -1.54
CA PRO A 112 2.32 17.69 -2.16
C PRO A 112 1.19 18.39 -1.39
N GLY A 113 1.34 19.70 -1.18
CA GLY A 113 0.35 20.54 -0.49
C GLY A 113 0.39 20.47 1.04
N LEU A 114 1.28 19.67 1.64
CA LEU A 114 1.41 19.60 3.10
C LEU A 114 2.33 20.70 3.64
N GLY A 115 1.80 21.43 4.62
CA GLY A 115 2.54 22.43 5.38
C GLY A 115 2.71 22.03 6.85
N ASN A 116 3.47 22.85 7.58
CA ASN A 116 3.84 22.61 8.99
C ASN A 116 2.66 22.31 9.91
N ARG A 117 1.49 22.89 9.64
CA ARG A 117 0.27 22.64 10.43
C ARG A 117 -0.13 21.17 10.35
N MET A 118 -0.30 20.63 9.14
CA MET A 118 -0.69 19.23 8.95
C MET A 118 0.33 18.22 9.47
N VAL A 119 1.63 18.56 9.41
CA VAL A 119 2.66 17.71 9.99
C VAL A 119 2.49 17.54 11.50
N ARG A 120 2.11 18.61 12.21
CA ARG A 120 1.82 18.53 13.65
C ARG A 120 0.65 17.59 13.91
N GLU A 121 -0.42 17.68 13.13
CA GLU A 121 -1.58 16.80 13.29
C GLU A 121 -1.21 15.32 13.07
N PHE A 122 -0.34 15.02 12.09
CA PHE A 122 0.16 13.66 11.87
C PHE A 122 0.96 13.12 13.06
N PHE A 123 1.67 13.98 13.79
CA PHE A 123 2.43 13.57 14.97
C PHE A 123 1.55 13.44 16.21
N GLU A 124 0.58 14.32 16.37
CA GLU A 124 -0.31 14.37 17.54
C GLU A 124 -1.04 13.05 17.78
N TYR A 125 -1.50 12.39 16.72
CA TYR A 125 -2.30 11.17 16.82
C TYR A 125 -1.46 9.88 16.76
N ARG A 126 -0.13 9.96 16.80
CA ARG A 126 0.71 8.76 16.88
C ARG A 126 0.57 8.08 18.26
N PRO A 127 0.54 6.75 18.33
CA PRO A 127 0.51 5.81 17.21
C PRO A 127 -0.92 5.64 16.66
N TYR A 128 -1.05 5.70 15.34
CA TYR A 128 -2.21 5.24 14.61
C TYR A 128 -2.31 3.71 14.67
N LYS A 129 -3.53 3.23 14.92
CA LYS A 129 -3.89 1.80 14.94
C LYS A 129 -4.56 1.34 13.65
N SER A 130 -5.11 2.27 12.87
CA SER A 130 -5.75 1.96 11.59
C SER A 130 -5.88 3.21 10.72
N LEU A 131 -6.10 3.02 9.42
CA LEU A 131 -6.49 4.14 8.55
C LEU A 131 -7.90 4.65 8.86
N ALA A 132 -8.78 3.85 9.48
CA ALA A 132 -10.05 4.36 10.00
C ALA A 132 -9.82 5.43 11.09
N GLN A 133 -8.84 5.23 11.98
CA GLN A 133 -8.42 6.27 12.93
C GLN A 133 -7.84 7.47 12.18
N PHE A 134 -6.98 7.26 11.17
CA PHE A 134 -6.45 8.35 10.34
C PHE A 134 -7.58 9.21 9.74
N ARG A 135 -8.57 8.61 9.09
CA ARG A 135 -9.71 9.34 8.50
C ARG A 135 -10.48 10.14 9.54
N LYS A 136 -10.77 9.53 10.69
CA LYS A 136 -11.50 10.18 11.78
C LYS A 136 -10.75 11.40 12.32
N GLU A 137 -9.47 11.23 12.61
CA GLU A 137 -8.68 12.28 13.27
C GLU A 137 -8.28 13.39 12.28
N ILE A 138 -7.85 13.03 11.07
CA ILE A 138 -7.46 14.00 10.03
C ILE A 138 -8.68 14.71 9.42
N GLY A 139 -9.83 14.03 9.32
CA GLY A 139 -11.09 14.61 8.84
C GLY A 139 -11.63 15.76 9.70
N LYS A 140 -11.09 15.99 10.90
CA LYS A 140 -11.38 17.18 11.71
C LYS A 140 -10.77 18.46 11.14
N TYR A 141 -9.75 18.34 10.29
CA TYR A 141 -8.94 19.47 9.81
C TYR A 141 -9.08 19.73 8.32
N VAL A 142 -9.46 18.71 7.55
CA VAL A 142 -9.59 18.78 6.10
C VAL A 142 -10.85 18.03 5.65
N ASN A 143 -11.35 18.35 4.46
CA ASN A 143 -12.54 17.69 3.91
C ASN A 143 -12.27 16.23 3.50
N GLU A 144 -13.33 15.48 3.23
CA GLU A 144 -13.24 14.05 2.88
C GLU A 144 -12.40 13.78 1.62
N GLN A 145 -12.45 14.68 0.63
CA GLN A 145 -11.63 14.53 -0.58
C GLN A 145 -10.14 14.63 -0.26
N GLU A 146 -9.77 15.57 0.62
CA GLU A 146 -8.40 15.74 1.06
C GLU A 146 -7.96 14.60 1.97
N VAL A 147 -8.82 14.08 2.86
CA VAL A 147 -8.53 12.86 3.63
C VAL A 147 -8.22 11.70 2.67
N ALA A 148 -9.08 11.45 1.68
CA ALA A 148 -8.88 10.38 0.71
C ALA A 148 -7.60 10.57 -0.11
N ARG A 149 -7.26 11.82 -0.44
CA ARG A 149 -5.99 12.16 -1.10
C ARG A 149 -4.80 11.81 -0.21
N LEU A 150 -4.78 12.29 1.04
CA LEU A 150 -3.68 12.09 1.98
C LEU A 150 -3.48 10.63 2.38
N GLU A 151 -4.57 9.88 2.48
CA GLU A 151 -4.52 8.46 2.79
C GLU A 151 -3.64 7.69 1.78
N GLN A 152 -3.63 8.07 0.50
CA GLN A 152 -2.81 7.41 -0.52
C GLN A 152 -1.30 7.46 -0.27
N TYR A 153 -0.82 8.40 0.55
CA TYR A 153 0.61 8.58 0.81
C TYR A 153 1.11 7.75 1.98
N VAL A 154 0.21 7.14 2.74
CA VAL A 154 0.52 6.65 4.08
C VAL A 154 0.05 5.22 4.31
N PHE A 155 0.64 4.58 5.31
CA PHE A 155 0.16 3.32 5.83
C PHE A 155 0.33 3.23 7.35
N VAL A 156 -0.45 2.36 7.98
CA VAL A 156 -0.22 1.87 9.33
C VAL A 156 0.38 0.46 9.23
N PRO A 157 1.46 0.15 9.96
CA PRO A 157 2.06 -1.17 9.93
C PRO A 157 1.09 -2.28 10.37
N ILE A 158 1.13 -3.39 9.64
CA ILE A 158 0.23 -4.53 9.80
C ILE A 158 0.84 -5.52 10.80
N ASN A 159 0.18 -5.76 11.92
CA ASN A 159 0.60 -6.82 12.85
C ASN A 159 0.38 -8.19 12.19
N LEU A 160 1.45 -8.84 11.76
CA LEU A 160 1.37 -10.10 11.02
C LEU A 160 0.80 -11.24 11.83
N ASN A 161 0.78 -11.19 13.16
CA ASN A 161 0.26 -12.27 13.97
C ASN A 161 -1.26 -12.23 14.10
N THR A 162 -1.88 -11.06 13.89
CA THR A 162 -3.32 -10.85 14.15
C THR A 162 -4.09 -10.26 12.97
N ALA A 163 -3.42 -9.67 11.97
CA ALA A 163 -4.07 -8.99 10.86
C ALA A 163 -4.96 -9.93 10.02
N SER A 164 -6.02 -9.34 9.47
CA SER A 164 -6.93 -10.02 8.55
C SER A 164 -6.27 -10.28 7.19
N ASP A 165 -6.87 -11.18 6.40
CA ASP A 165 -6.45 -11.42 5.02
C ASP A 165 -6.63 -10.16 4.16
N ALA A 166 -7.70 -9.39 4.43
CA ALA A 166 -7.98 -8.14 3.74
C ALA A 166 -6.88 -7.10 3.99
N ASP A 167 -6.42 -6.97 5.23
CA ASP A 167 -5.33 -6.05 5.60
C ASP A 167 -4.03 -6.42 4.88
N ILE A 168 -3.65 -7.70 4.93
CA ILE A 168 -2.42 -8.18 4.27
C ILE A 168 -2.47 -7.94 2.75
N LEU A 169 -3.63 -8.15 2.11
CA LEU A 169 -3.81 -7.91 0.67
C LEU A 169 -3.75 -6.42 0.29
N THR A 170 -3.76 -5.50 1.26
CA THR A 170 -3.48 -4.08 1.00
C THR A 170 -1.99 -3.79 0.78
N ILE A 171 -1.08 -4.74 1.04
CA ILE A 171 0.35 -4.57 0.74
C ILE A 171 0.56 -4.50 -0.79
N PRO A 172 1.21 -3.44 -1.31
CA PRO A 172 1.48 -3.31 -2.75
C PRO A 172 2.23 -4.53 -3.31
N GLY A 173 1.72 -5.10 -4.40
CA GLY A 173 2.30 -6.28 -5.04
C GLY A 173 2.09 -7.62 -4.31
N LEU A 174 1.41 -7.63 -3.15
CA LEU A 174 1.13 -8.86 -2.42
C LEU A 174 -0.16 -9.51 -2.94
N GLY A 175 -0.03 -10.72 -3.49
CA GLY A 175 -1.17 -11.52 -3.95
C GLY A 175 -1.49 -12.72 -3.04
N ASN A 176 -2.57 -13.43 -3.36
CA ASN A 176 -3.08 -14.58 -2.58
C ASN A 176 -2.03 -15.68 -2.28
N ARG A 177 -1.03 -15.84 -3.15
CA ARG A 177 0.08 -16.76 -2.89
C ARG A 177 0.89 -16.32 -1.66
N MET A 178 1.38 -15.08 -1.66
CA MET A 178 2.18 -14.54 -0.55
C MET A 178 1.36 -14.36 0.73
N LEU A 179 0.06 -14.05 0.62
CA LEU A 179 -0.86 -14.07 1.77
C LEU A 179 -0.84 -15.42 2.50
N ARG A 180 -0.85 -16.53 1.75
CA ARG A 180 -0.80 -17.87 2.32
C ARG A 180 0.51 -18.10 3.07
N GLU A 181 1.64 -17.71 2.47
CA GLU A 181 2.96 -17.85 3.12
C GLU A 181 3.07 -16.99 4.38
N PHE A 182 2.48 -15.79 4.39
CA PHE A 182 2.44 -14.93 5.60
C PHE A 182 1.66 -15.59 6.74
N LYS A 183 0.64 -16.41 6.44
CA LYS A 183 -0.20 -17.06 7.44
C LYS A 183 0.40 -18.36 7.95
N GLU A 184 1.07 -19.11 7.08
CA GLU A 184 1.66 -20.42 7.39
C GLU A 184 2.60 -20.37 8.60
N TYR A 185 3.36 -19.29 8.74
CA TYR A 185 4.37 -19.15 9.80
C TYR A 185 3.90 -18.36 11.02
N ARG A 186 2.59 -18.04 11.13
CA ARG A 186 2.04 -17.41 12.32
C ARG A 186 2.05 -18.39 13.51
N PRO A 187 2.36 -17.94 14.74
CA PRO A 187 2.89 -16.62 15.06
C PRO A 187 4.39 -16.53 14.74
N TYR A 188 4.79 -15.41 14.13
CA TYR A 188 6.19 -15.02 14.02
C TYR A 188 6.70 -14.55 15.39
N LYS A 189 7.82 -15.11 15.83
CA LYS A 189 8.47 -14.79 17.11
C LYS A 189 9.31 -13.53 17.03
N ASN A 190 9.95 -13.30 15.90
CA ASN A 190 10.83 -12.15 15.64
C ASN A 190 10.95 -11.90 14.14
N ILE A 191 11.53 -10.76 13.79
CA ILE A 191 11.65 -10.33 12.40
C ILE A 191 12.66 -11.18 11.63
N GLU A 192 13.63 -11.79 12.31
CA GLU A 192 14.57 -12.74 11.73
C GLU A 192 13.85 -13.99 11.21
N GLN A 193 12.85 -14.50 11.94
CA GLN A 193 11.98 -15.57 11.47
C GLN A 193 11.20 -15.12 10.23
N PHE A 194 10.63 -13.92 10.23
CA PHE A 194 9.97 -13.38 9.03
C PHE A 194 10.91 -13.38 7.82
N ARG A 195 12.11 -12.81 7.96
CA ARG A 195 13.10 -12.76 6.87
C ARG A 195 13.50 -14.14 6.37
N LYS A 196 13.73 -15.08 7.30
CA LYS A 196 14.10 -16.47 6.97
C LYS A 196 12.98 -17.19 6.22
N GLU A 197 11.76 -17.15 6.74
CA GLU A 197 10.65 -17.93 6.20
C GLU A 197 10.14 -17.33 4.89
N ILE A 198 10.00 -16.01 4.80
CA ILE A 198 9.57 -15.32 3.57
C ILE A 198 10.67 -15.33 2.50
N GLY A 199 11.94 -15.30 2.90
CA GLY A 199 13.09 -15.42 1.99
C GLY A 199 13.18 -16.74 1.23
N LYS A 200 12.39 -17.76 1.60
CA LYS A 200 12.25 -19.01 0.81
C LYS A 200 11.45 -18.81 -0.48
N TYR A 201 10.63 -17.77 -0.56
CA TYR A 201 9.66 -17.56 -1.65
C TYR A 201 9.98 -16.36 -2.52
N VAL A 202 10.69 -15.37 -1.97
CA VAL A 202 11.06 -14.14 -2.66
C VAL A 202 12.52 -13.79 -2.37
N ASN A 203 13.13 -13.00 -3.25
CA ASN A 203 14.52 -12.58 -3.07
C ASN A 203 14.67 -11.60 -1.88
N ALA A 204 15.92 -11.40 -1.42
CA ALA A 204 16.22 -10.56 -0.26
C ALA A 204 15.73 -9.10 -0.41
N LYS A 205 15.78 -8.55 -1.62
CA LYS A 205 15.25 -7.20 -1.92
C LYS A 205 13.75 -7.12 -1.64
N GLU A 206 13.00 -8.13 -2.08
CA GLU A 206 11.56 -8.20 -1.87
C GLU A 206 11.21 -8.46 -0.40
N VAL A 207 12.00 -9.29 0.31
CA VAL A 207 11.87 -9.43 1.78
C VAL A 207 11.98 -8.07 2.46
N SER A 208 13.02 -7.29 2.17
CA SER A 208 13.21 -5.96 2.75
C SER A 208 12.08 -5.00 2.41
N ARG A 209 11.52 -5.07 1.20
CA ARG A 209 10.37 -4.24 0.81
C ARG A 209 9.12 -4.59 1.61
N LEU A 210 8.81 -5.88 1.74
CA LEU A 210 7.64 -6.38 2.48
C LEU A 210 7.74 -6.09 3.98
N GLU A 211 8.95 -6.22 4.55
CA GLU A 211 9.24 -5.96 5.96
C GLU A 211 8.80 -4.56 6.42
N ARG A 212 8.84 -3.57 5.52
CA ARG A 212 8.44 -2.18 5.81
C ARG A 212 6.99 -2.05 6.26
N TYR A 213 6.11 -2.96 5.81
CA TYR A 213 4.68 -2.86 6.03
C TYR A 213 4.20 -3.59 7.28
N VAL A 214 5.09 -4.25 8.03
CA VAL A 214 4.68 -5.24 9.03
C VAL A 214 5.24 -4.97 10.42
N THR A 215 4.49 -5.39 11.43
CA THR A 215 4.93 -5.55 12.84
C THR A 215 4.62 -6.98 13.30
N LEU A 216 5.14 -7.36 14.46
CA LEU A 216 4.81 -8.63 15.10
C LEU A 216 4.05 -8.47 16.43
N ASN A 217 3.85 -7.22 16.87
CA ASN A 217 3.27 -6.81 18.15
C ASN A 217 2.35 -5.59 17.99
#